data_AF-A0A4Q3XTE5-F1
#
_entry.id   AF-A0A4Q3XTE5-F1
#
_cell.length_a   1.000
_cell.length_b   1.000
_cell.length_c   1.000
_cell.angle_alpha   90.00
_cell.angle_beta   90.00
_cell.angle_gamma   90.00
#
_symmetry.space_group_name_H-M   'P 1'
#
loop_
_entity.id
_entity.type
_entity.pdbx_description
1 polymer ?
#
loop_
_entity_poly.entity_id
_entity_poly.type
_entity_poly.pdbx_seq_one_letter_code
_entity_poly.pdbx_strand_id
1 'polypeptide(L)'
;MFYGRPDFSYDGASSAKLLQYNAGAPTSIFETALFQWQWLEDMIAAGVLPARADQFNRLHDALVGRMGEILTAGSLLHFASDAEHQEDRQTVRYLQDVARRAGLEPQFVPVDLIGVDGDGRFVDEDGTIIAALFKLYPWEDMLREPYAAHLATARALFLEPAWKSILSNRAMLPLL
;
A
#
# COMPACT_ATOMS: atom_id res chain seq x y z
N MET A 1 8.41 0.78 7.17
CA MET A 1 7.05 0.21 7.06
C MET A 1 6.06 1.34 6.91
N PHE A 2 5.16 1.20 5.93
CA PHE A 2 4.20 2.23 5.53
C PHE A 2 2.81 1.99 6.15
N TYR A 3 2.15 0.85 5.93
CA TYR A 3 0.87 0.47 6.57
C TYR A 3 0.63 -1.04 6.64
N GLY A 4 -0.40 -1.48 7.35
CA GLY A 4 -0.85 -2.87 7.39
C GLY A 4 -2.26 -2.97 8.00
N ARG A 5 -2.95 -4.10 7.79
CA ARG A 5 -4.35 -4.28 8.20
C ARG A 5 -4.49 -5.51 9.10
N PRO A 6 -4.68 -5.33 10.42
CA PRO A 6 -5.11 -6.42 11.29
C PRO A 6 -6.60 -6.71 11.07
N ASP A 7 -6.95 -8.00 11.02
CA ASP A 7 -8.34 -8.44 10.93
C ASP A 7 -8.78 -8.99 12.29
N PHE A 8 -9.90 -8.48 12.83
CA PHE A 8 -10.39 -8.82 14.18
C PHE A 8 -11.77 -9.51 14.18
N SER A 9 -11.88 -10.53 15.04
CA SER A 9 -13.07 -11.10 15.68
C SER A 9 -13.66 -10.25 16.80
N TYR A 10 -14.83 -9.60 16.68
CA TYR A 10 -15.47 -8.92 17.83
C TYR A 10 -17.00 -9.07 17.84
N ASP A 11 -17.56 -9.44 18.99
CA ASP A 11 -19.00 -9.70 19.19
C ASP A 11 -19.73 -8.58 19.96
N GLY A 12 -19.01 -7.52 20.36
CA GLY A 12 -19.57 -6.43 21.19
C GLY A 12 -19.56 -6.69 22.70
N ALA A 13 -19.23 -7.90 23.14
CA ALA A 13 -19.30 -8.30 24.56
C ALA A 13 -17.95 -8.79 25.13
N SER A 14 -17.19 -9.53 24.34
CA SER A 14 -15.89 -10.10 24.72
C SER A 14 -14.74 -9.36 24.06
N SER A 15 -13.51 -9.52 24.56
CA SER A 15 -12.33 -8.88 23.95
C SER A 15 -12.17 -9.27 22.48
N ALA A 16 -11.82 -8.28 21.63
CA ALA A 16 -11.54 -8.53 20.23
C ALA A 16 -10.38 -9.53 20.05
N LYS A 17 -10.53 -10.46 19.10
CA LYS A 17 -9.54 -11.50 18.79
C LYS A 17 -8.88 -11.22 17.45
N LEU A 18 -7.54 -11.15 17.43
CA LEU A 18 -6.80 -11.02 16.18
C LEU A 18 -6.88 -12.33 15.38
N LEU A 19 -7.33 -12.26 14.13
CA LEU A 19 -7.43 -13.41 13.24
C LEU A 19 -6.18 -13.55 12.36
N GLN A 20 -5.72 -12.42 11.82
CA GLN A 20 -4.53 -12.35 10.98
C GLN A 20 -4.03 -10.90 10.89
N TYR A 21 -2.79 -10.75 10.45
CA TYR A 21 -2.23 -9.44 10.12
C TYR A 21 -1.81 -9.40 8.65
N ASN A 22 -2.56 -8.67 7.83
CA ASN A 22 -2.22 -8.47 6.42
C ASN A 22 -1.19 -7.34 6.33
N ALA A 23 0.09 -7.69 6.30
CA ALA A 23 1.18 -6.72 6.32
C ALA A 23 1.69 -6.37 4.91
N GLY A 24 1.57 -7.25 3.92
CA GLY A 24 2.19 -7.06 2.59
C GLY A 24 1.80 -5.76 1.90
N ALA A 25 0.54 -5.64 1.47
CA ALA A 25 -0.05 -4.42 0.94
C ALA A 25 -1.58 -4.60 0.90
N PRO A 26 -2.27 -4.52 2.05
CA PRO A 26 -3.70 -4.84 2.09
C PRO A 26 -4.55 -3.81 1.34
N THR A 27 -5.53 -4.30 0.58
CA THR A 27 -6.54 -3.45 -0.07
C THR A 27 -7.57 -2.93 0.94
N SER A 28 -8.61 -2.23 0.46
CA SER A 28 -9.64 -1.54 1.25
C SER A 28 -9.22 -0.19 1.86
N ILE A 29 -8.01 0.30 1.57
CA ILE A 29 -7.52 1.58 2.07
C ILE A 29 -8.21 2.78 1.42
N PHE A 30 -8.61 2.67 0.15
CA PHE A 30 -9.31 3.72 -0.57
C PHE A 30 -10.71 3.92 0.01
N GLU A 31 -11.41 2.82 0.23
CA GLU A 31 -12.75 2.76 0.83
C GLU A 31 -12.71 3.31 2.25
N THR A 32 -11.71 2.88 3.03
CA THR A 32 -11.55 3.31 4.42
C THR A 32 -11.13 4.76 4.52
N ALA A 33 -10.22 5.26 3.69
CA ALA A 33 -9.71 6.62 3.87
C ALA A 33 -10.56 7.70 3.20
N LEU A 34 -11.18 7.39 2.05
CA LEU A 34 -11.87 8.40 1.24
C LEU A 34 -13.37 8.14 1.14
N PHE A 35 -13.79 6.93 0.78
CA PHE A 35 -15.21 6.69 0.51
C PHE A 35 -16.07 6.80 1.76
N GLN A 36 -15.60 6.23 2.88
CA GLN A 36 -16.25 6.40 4.18
C GLN A 36 -16.35 7.87 4.62
N TRP A 37 -15.31 8.68 4.35
CA TRP A 37 -15.33 10.12 4.62
C TRP A 37 -16.39 10.84 3.77
N GLN A 38 -16.41 10.57 2.45
CA GLN A 38 -17.40 11.16 1.56
C GLN A 38 -18.83 10.82 1.99
N TRP A 39 -19.08 9.55 2.33
CA TRP A 39 -20.38 9.12 2.83
C TRP A 39 -20.78 9.84 4.13
N LEU A 40 -19.83 10.02 5.06
CA LEU A 40 -20.07 10.75 6.31
C LEU A 40 -20.50 12.20 6.02
N GLU A 41 -19.73 12.90 5.18
CA GLU A 41 -20.02 14.29 4.77
C GLU A 41 -21.40 14.40 4.10
N ASP A 42 -21.72 13.48 3.18
CA ASP A 42 -23.00 13.47 2.48
C ASP A 42 -24.17 13.24 3.45
N MET A 43 -24.01 12.36 4.43
CA MET A 43 -25.04 12.08 5.45
C MET A 43 -25.20 13.23 6.46
N ILE A 44 -24.12 13.95 6.78
CA ILE A 44 -24.19 15.17 7.58
C ILE A 44 -24.93 16.26 6.78
N ALA A 45 -24.57 16.47 5.52
CA ALA A 45 -25.20 17.46 4.64
C ALA A 45 -26.69 17.18 4.40
N ALA A 46 -27.07 15.91 4.32
CA ALA A 46 -28.46 15.48 4.21
C ALA A 46 -29.25 15.57 5.54
N GLY A 47 -28.61 15.93 6.65
CA GLY A 47 -29.22 16.01 7.98
C GLY A 47 -29.56 14.65 8.60
N VAL A 48 -29.04 13.55 8.05
CA VAL A 48 -29.22 12.18 8.56
C VAL A 48 -28.33 11.94 9.77
N LEU A 49 -27.12 12.47 9.76
CA LEU A 49 -26.16 12.37 10.86
C LEU A 49 -25.98 13.72 11.60
N PRO A 50 -25.60 13.70 12.89
CA PRO A 50 -25.26 14.92 13.61
C PRO A 50 -24.08 15.64 12.96
N ALA A 51 -24.09 16.98 12.96
CA ALA A 51 -22.99 17.81 12.43
C ALA A 51 -21.62 17.60 13.11
N ARG A 52 -21.59 16.89 14.24
CA ARG A 52 -20.38 16.53 15.00
C ARG A 52 -19.96 15.07 14.81
N ALA A 53 -20.63 14.33 13.93
CA ALA A 53 -20.24 12.97 13.61
C ALA A 53 -18.86 12.97 12.96
N ASP A 54 -18.09 11.91 13.20
CA ASP A 54 -16.73 11.75 12.70
C ASP A 54 -16.52 10.28 12.26
N GLN A 55 -15.51 10.07 11.44
CA GLN A 55 -15.15 8.78 10.87
C GLN A 55 -14.34 7.90 11.84
N PHE A 56 -13.95 8.46 13.00
CA PHE A 56 -13.18 7.79 14.06
C PHE A 56 -11.84 7.20 13.60
N ASN A 57 -11.29 7.67 12.48
CA ASN A 57 -9.95 7.33 12.03
C ASN A 57 -9.30 8.53 11.34
N ARG A 58 -7.98 8.44 11.14
CA ARG A 58 -7.15 9.46 10.48
C ARG A 58 -6.31 8.86 9.36
N LEU A 59 -6.84 7.84 8.69
CA LEU A 59 -6.04 6.98 7.81
C LEU A 59 -5.39 7.79 6.68
N HIS A 60 -6.12 8.69 6.04
CA HIS A 60 -5.59 9.53 4.96
C HIS A 60 -4.37 10.34 5.43
N ASP A 61 -4.53 11.15 6.48
CA ASP A 61 -3.47 12.01 7.00
C ASP A 61 -2.28 11.21 7.52
N ALA A 62 -2.53 10.07 8.16
CA ALA A 62 -1.49 9.16 8.62
C ALA A 62 -0.68 8.57 7.47
N LEU A 63 -1.32 8.20 6.35
CA LEU A 63 -0.62 7.71 5.16
C LEU A 63 0.23 8.82 4.53
N VAL A 64 -0.31 10.03 4.38
CA VAL A 64 0.44 11.19 3.83
C VAL A 64 1.67 11.48 4.70
N GLY A 65 1.46 11.64 6.01
CA GLY A 65 2.56 11.92 6.95
C GLY A 65 3.61 10.81 6.95
N ARG A 66 3.17 9.55 6.99
CA ARG A 66 4.11 8.42 7.02
C ARG A 66 4.92 8.29 5.73
N MET A 67 4.33 8.57 4.58
CA MET A 67 5.06 8.51 3.31
C MET A 67 6.13 9.60 3.24
N GLY A 68 5.83 10.82 3.71
CA GLY A 68 6.79 11.93 3.82
C GLY A 68 7.91 11.72 4.84
N GLU A 69 7.75 10.80 5.79
CA GLU A 69 8.83 10.37 6.70
C GLU A 69 9.75 9.32 6.08
N ILE A 70 9.24 8.50 5.16
CA ILE A 70 10.00 7.39 4.55
C ILE A 70 10.87 7.89 3.40
N LEU A 71 10.36 8.86 2.62
CA LEU A 71 11.00 9.37 1.41
C LEU A 71 11.21 10.88 1.50
N THR A 72 12.24 11.38 0.82
CA THR A 72 12.51 12.82 0.74
C THR A 72 11.57 13.46 -0.29
N ALA A 73 11.04 14.66 -0.01
CA ALA A 73 10.25 15.42 -0.97
C ALA A 73 10.95 15.55 -2.35
N GLY A 74 10.18 15.46 -3.42
CA GLY A 74 10.66 15.42 -4.81
C GLY A 74 11.20 14.06 -5.26
N SER A 75 11.25 13.04 -4.39
CA SER A 75 11.67 11.70 -4.82
C SER A 75 10.65 11.07 -5.76
N LEU A 76 11.14 10.43 -6.83
CA LEU A 76 10.34 9.57 -7.69
C LEU A 76 9.99 8.27 -6.96
N LEU A 77 8.70 7.95 -6.89
CA LEU A 77 8.18 6.71 -6.33
C LEU A 77 7.33 5.99 -7.39
N HIS A 78 7.80 4.84 -7.85
CA HIS A 78 7.01 3.98 -8.72
C HIS A 78 5.95 3.23 -7.92
N PHE A 79 4.78 3.06 -8.54
CA PHE A 79 3.66 2.28 -8.04
C PHE A 79 3.31 1.22 -9.08
N ALA A 80 3.31 -0.04 -8.65
CA ALA A 80 3.03 -1.17 -9.51
C ALA A 80 1.82 -1.98 -9.06
N SER A 81 1.04 -2.42 -10.04
CA SER A 81 -0.01 -3.45 -9.91
C SER A 81 -0.27 -4.06 -11.29
N ASP A 82 -1.17 -5.03 -11.35
CA ASP A 82 -1.81 -5.41 -12.61
C ASP A 82 -2.52 -4.17 -13.20
N ALA A 83 -2.29 -3.91 -14.49
CA ALA A 83 -2.87 -2.77 -15.21
C ALA A 83 -4.37 -2.91 -15.46
N GLU A 84 -4.84 -4.14 -15.63
CA GLU A 84 -6.21 -4.50 -16.01
C GLU A 84 -7.08 -4.81 -14.78
N HIS A 85 -6.47 -5.11 -13.63
CA HIS A 85 -7.23 -5.35 -12.40
C HIS A 85 -7.72 -4.04 -11.76
N GLN A 86 -9.01 -3.77 -11.91
CA GLN A 86 -9.60 -2.47 -11.52
C GLN A 86 -9.46 -2.12 -10.05
N GLU A 87 -9.65 -3.07 -9.12
CA GLU A 87 -9.57 -2.81 -7.67
C GLU A 87 -8.15 -2.42 -7.24
N ASP A 88 -7.16 -3.18 -7.71
CA ASP A 88 -5.74 -2.85 -7.50
C ASP A 88 -5.39 -1.50 -8.10
N ARG A 89 -5.84 -1.21 -9.32
CA ARG A 89 -5.61 0.09 -9.96
C ARG A 89 -6.22 1.25 -9.19
N GLN A 90 -7.40 1.08 -8.61
CA GLN A 90 -8.01 2.11 -7.76
C GLN A 90 -7.19 2.33 -6.49
N THR A 91 -6.77 1.25 -5.83
CA THR A 91 -5.91 1.31 -4.64
C THR A 91 -4.58 1.99 -4.93
N VAL A 92 -3.92 1.63 -6.03
CA VAL A 92 -2.67 2.27 -6.47
C VAL A 92 -2.88 3.74 -6.79
N ARG A 93 -3.91 4.11 -7.57
CA ARG A 93 -4.19 5.52 -7.91
C ARG A 93 -4.40 6.36 -6.66
N TYR A 94 -5.14 5.83 -5.68
CA TYR A 94 -5.32 6.51 -4.40
C TYR A 94 -3.98 6.72 -3.68
N LEU A 95 -3.11 5.71 -3.64
CA LEU A 95 -1.79 5.86 -3.03
C LEU A 95 -0.86 6.79 -3.80
N GLN A 96 -1.00 6.90 -5.12
CA GLN A 96 -0.30 7.93 -5.91
C GLN A 96 -0.75 9.33 -5.47
N ASP A 97 -2.05 9.56 -5.24
CA ASP A 97 -2.53 10.84 -4.73
C ASP A 97 -2.03 11.15 -3.32
N VAL A 98 -1.96 10.13 -2.45
CA VAL A 98 -1.29 10.23 -1.14
C VAL A 98 0.18 10.65 -1.30
N ALA A 99 0.90 10.05 -2.25
CA ALA A 99 2.30 10.40 -2.54
C ALA A 99 2.46 11.85 -3.01
N ARG A 100 1.59 12.33 -3.91
CA ARG A 100 1.58 13.74 -4.34
C ARG A 100 1.40 14.67 -3.15
N ARG A 101 0.45 14.36 -2.26
CA ARG A 101 0.20 15.14 -1.04
C ARG A 101 1.37 15.12 -0.05
N ALA A 102 2.15 14.03 -0.04
CA ALA A 102 3.39 13.93 0.71
C ALA A 102 4.58 14.66 0.04
N GLY A 103 4.37 15.30 -1.11
CA GLY A 103 5.41 16.02 -1.85
C GLY A 103 6.34 15.11 -2.66
N LEU A 104 5.88 13.91 -3.03
CA LEU A 104 6.63 12.97 -3.88
C LEU A 104 6.13 13.02 -5.32
N GLU A 105 6.92 12.48 -6.24
CA GLU A 105 6.58 12.34 -7.65
C GLU A 105 6.15 10.88 -7.92
N PRO A 106 4.85 10.55 -7.96
CA PRO A 106 4.43 9.19 -8.23
C PRO A 106 4.41 8.88 -9.72
N GLN A 107 4.89 7.69 -10.07
CA GLN A 107 4.79 7.14 -11.41
C GLN A 107 4.15 5.76 -11.37
N PHE A 108 3.27 5.44 -12.33
CA PHE A 108 2.69 4.10 -12.43
C PHE A 108 3.51 3.26 -13.41
N VAL A 109 3.65 1.97 -13.12
CA VAL A 109 4.22 0.97 -14.03
C VAL A 109 3.44 -0.34 -13.87
N PRO A 110 2.92 -0.97 -14.95
CA PRO A 110 2.37 -2.31 -14.86
C PRO A 110 3.42 -3.30 -14.37
N VAL A 111 3.04 -4.20 -13.45
CA VAL A 111 4.00 -5.13 -12.83
C VAL A 111 4.72 -6.01 -13.87
N ASP A 112 4.03 -6.38 -14.95
CA ASP A 112 4.52 -7.20 -16.06
C ASP A 112 5.40 -6.43 -17.06
N LEU A 113 5.42 -5.10 -16.98
CA LEU A 113 6.29 -4.24 -17.80
C LEU A 113 7.55 -3.78 -17.05
N ILE A 114 7.73 -4.15 -15.78
CA ILE A 114 8.98 -3.88 -15.06
C ILE A 114 10.11 -4.70 -15.70
N GLY A 115 11.11 -4.00 -16.23
CA GLY A 115 12.30 -4.58 -16.86
C GLY A 115 13.50 -4.62 -15.91
N VAL A 116 14.58 -5.27 -16.40
CA VAL A 116 15.89 -5.25 -15.75
C VAL A 116 16.92 -4.69 -16.74
N ASP A 117 17.68 -3.70 -16.32
CA ASP A 117 18.76 -3.12 -17.14
C ASP A 117 20.03 -4.00 -17.14
N GLY A 118 21.05 -3.58 -17.90
CA GLY A 118 22.33 -4.30 -17.98
C GLY A 118 23.11 -4.40 -16.66
N ASP A 119 22.78 -3.56 -15.67
CA ASP A 119 23.40 -3.56 -14.33
C ASP A 119 22.56 -4.36 -13.30
N GLY A 120 21.46 -4.98 -13.72
CA GLY A 120 20.57 -5.73 -12.85
C GLY A 120 19.62 -4.86 -12.03
N ARG A 121 19.42 -3.58 -12.41
CA ARG A 121 18.47 -2.65 -11.79
C ARG A 121 17.10 -2.75 -12.42
N PHE A 122 16.06 -2.50 -11.63
CA PHE A 122 14.70 -2.42 -12.16
C PHE A 122 14.49 -1.13 -12.93
N VAL A 123 13.77 -1.24 -14.04
CA VAL A 123 13.40 -0.11 -14.91
C VAL A 123 11.92 -0.20 -15.30
N ASP A 124 11.29 0.94 -15.54
CA ASP A 124 9.94 1.00 -16.12
C ASP A 124 9.93 0.86 -17.64
N GLU A 125 8.76 0.99 -18.27
CA GLU A 125 8.60 0.83 -19.73
C GLU A 125 9.41 1.85 -20.56
N ASP A 126 9.76 2.99 -19.97
CA ASP A 126 10.55 4.06 -20.60
C ASP A 126 12.06 3.91 -20.31
N GLY A 127 12.45 2.87 -19.56
CA GLY A 127 13.83 2.63 -19.15
C GLY A 127 14.30 3.49 -17.97
N THR A 128 13.40 4.16 -17.26
CA THR A 128 13.74 4.94 -16.06
C THR A 128 14.00 3.98 -14.91
N ILE A 129 15.10 4.21 -14.17
CA ILE A 129 15.47 3.38 -13.03
C ILE A 129 14.43 3.52 -11.91
N ILE A 130 13.95 2.37 -11.43
CA ILE A 130 13.05 2.27 -10.28
C ILE A 130 13.88 2.27 -9.00
N ALA A 131 14.08 3.46 -8.42
CA ALA A 131 14.84 3.63 -7.18
C ALA A 131 13.99 3.36 -5.92
N ALA A 132 12.69 3.61 -5.98
CA ALA A 132 11.72 3.29 -4.93
C ALA A 132 10.44 2.75 -5.55
N LEU A 133 9.88 1.69 -4.96
CA LEU A 133 8.75 0.96 -5.52
C LEU A 133 7.72 0.61 -4.45
N PHE A 134 6.48 1.06 -4.66
CA PHE A 134 5.30 0.44 -4.06
C PHE A 134 4.69 -0.60 -4.99
N LYS A 135 4.28 -1.76 -4.48
CA LYS A 135 3.64 -2.82 -5.30
C LYS A 135 2.44 -3.48 -4.65
N LEU A 136 1.35 -3.64 -5.41
CA LEU A 136 0.29 -4.62 -5.16
C LEU A 136 0.63 -5.90 -5.91
N TYR A 137 1.72 -6.53 -5.50
CA TYR A 137 2.13 -7.83 -5.99
C TYR A 137 2.79 -8.58 -4.83
N PRO A 138 2.35 -9.80 -4.46
CA PRO A 138 2.80 -10.47 -3.25
C PRO A 138 4.32 -10.70 -3.24
N TRP A 139 4.93 -10.61 -2.05
CA TRP A 139 6.34 -10.95 -1.91
C TRP A 139 6.56 -12.46 -2.07
N GLU A 140 5.60 -13.24 -1.64
CA GLU A 140 5.60 -14.71 -1.68
C GLU A 140 5.70 -15.23 -3.11
N ASP A 141 5.04 -14.56 -4.05
CA ASP A 141 5.09 -14.89 -5.48
C ASP A 141 6.40 -14.40 -6.08
N MET A 142 6.74 -13.13 -5.86
CA MET A 142 7.98 -12.53 -6.39
C MET A 142 9.24 -13.29 -5.97
N LEU A 143 9.29 -13.84 -4.75
CA LEU A 143 10.42 -14.62 -4.23
C LEU A 143 10.52 -16.03 -4.81
N ARG A 144 9.47 -16.54 -5.46
CA ARG A 144 9.43 -17.87 -6.10
C ARG A 144 9.73 -17.83 -7.59
N GLU A 145 9.76 -16.65 -8.18
CA GLU A 145 9.96 -16.45 -9.60
C GLU A 145 11.45 -16.27 -9.95
N PRO A 146 11.85 -16.55 -11.21
CA PRO A 146 13.22 -16.31 -11.67
C PRO A 146 13.70 -14.86 -11.47
N TYR A 147 12.74 -13.91 -11.49
CA TYR A 147 12.99 -12.49 -11.29
C TYR A 147 13.56 -12.15 -9.90
N ALA A 148 13.37 -13.04 -8.91
CA ALA A 148 13.91 -12.90 -7.56
C ALA A 148 15.44 -12.75 -7.56
N ALA A 149 16.14 -13.31 -8.55
CA ALA A 149 17.60 -13.21 -8.67
C ALA A 149 18.09 -11.75 -8.77
N HIS A 150 17.24 -10.85 -9.27
CA HIS A 150 17.56 -9.44 -9.46
C HIS A 150 17.25 -8.58 -8.23
N LEU A 151 16.54 -9.09 -7.22
CA LEU A 151 16.18 -8.31 -6.02
C LEU A 151 17.42 -7.75 -5.29
N ALA A 152 18.51 -8.50 -5.27
CA ALA A 152 19.76 -8.07 -4.64
C ALA A 152 20.49 -6.96 -5.43
N THR A 153 20.38 -6.97 -6.76
CA THR A 153 21.03 -6.01 -7.65
C THR A 153 20.15 -4.80 -7.96
N ALA A 154 18.83 -4.92 -7.76
CA ALA A 154 17.83 -3.89 -8.05
C ALA A 154 18.14 -2.57 -7.37
N ARG A 155 18.69 -2.62 -6.14
CA ARG A 155 18.97 -1.45 -5.27
C ARG A 155 17.74 -0.56 -5.07
N ALA A 156 16.55 -1.10 -5.26
CA ALA A 156 15.28 -0.40 -5.08
C ALA A 156 14.86 -0.44 -3.60
N LEU A 157 14.36 0.68 -3.10
CA LEU A 157 13.65 0.73 -1.83
C LEU A 157 12.22 0.23 -2.02
N PHE A 158 11.87 -0.90 -1.39
CA PHE A 158 10.52 -1.43 -1.49
C PHE A 158 9.61 -0.95 -0.36
N LEU A 159 8.43 -0.49 -0.76
CA LEU A 159 7.30 -0.14 0.09
C LEU A 159 6.15 -1.10 -0.28
N GLU A 160 5.96 -2.23 0.37
CA GLU A 160 6.50 -2.63 1.66
C GLU A 160 7.78 -3.49 1.54
N PRO A 161 8.65 -3.48 2.56
CA PRO A 161 9.89 -4.25 2.54
C PRO A 161 9.64 -5.75 2.66
N ALA A 162 10.54 -6.56 2.09
CA ALA A 162 10.40 -8.01 1.97
C ALA A 162 10.14 -8.75 3.30
N TRP A 163 10.69 -8.26 4.42
CA TRP A 163 10.51 -8.87 5.74
C TRP A 163 9.04 -8.88 6.21
N LYS A 164 8.16 -8.06 5.61
CA LYS A 164 6.72 -8.08 5.92
C LYS A 164 5.98 -9.30 5.38
N SER A 165 6.60 -10.09 4.49
CA SER A 165 6.10 -11.43 4.14
C SER A 165 6.01 -12.36 5.37
N ILE A 166 6.97 -12.23 6.30
CA ILE A 166 6.95 -12.98 7.57
C ILE A 166 5.73 -12.59 8.40
N LEU A 167 5.48 -11.28 8.53
CA LEU A 167 4.35 -10.77 9.32
C LEU A 167 2.99 -11.10 8.71
N SER A 168 2.93 -11.27 7.39
CA SER A 168 1.70 -11.62 6.67
C SER A 168 1.39 -13.12 6.72
N ASN A 169 2.36 -13.93 7.15
CA ASN A 169 2.22 -15.37 7.18
C ASN A 169 1.49 -15.83 8.45
N ARG A 170 0.38 -16.55 8.27
CA ARG A 170 -0.41 -17.12 9.38
C ARG A 170 0.40 -18.10 10.25
N ALA A 171 1.51 -18.65 9.74
CA ALA A 171 2.44 -19.45 10.53
C ALA A 171 3.10 -18.68 11.69
N MET A 172 3.05 -17.35 11.68
CA MET A 172 3.51 -16.52 12.80
C MET A 172 2.53 -16.49 13.98
N LEU A 173 1.23 -16.78 13.77
CA LEU A 173 0.21 -16.65 14.81
C LEU A 173 0.51 -17.45 16.10
N PRO A 174 1.05 -18.69 16.05
CA PRO A 174 1.42 -19.41 17.26
C PRO A 174 2.63 -18.83 18.03
N LEU A 175 3.34 -17.86 17.46
CA LEU A 175 4.52 -17.23 18.04
C LEU A 175 4.24 -15.85 18.67
N LEU A 176 3.01 -15.36 18.57
CA LEU A 176 2.55 -14.07 19.13
C LEU A 176 1.91 -14.25 20.51
#